data_AF-A0AA45MJC9-F1
#
_entry.id   AF-A0AA45MJC9-F1
#
_cell.length_a   1.000
_cell.length_b   1.000
_cell.length_c   1.000
_cell.angle_alpha   90.00
_cell.angle_beta   90.00
_cell.angle_gamma   90.00
#
_symmetry.space_group_name_H-M   'P 1'
#
loop_
_entity.id
_entity.type
_entity.pdbx_description
1 polymer ?
#
loop_
_entity_poly.entity_id
_entity_poly.type
_entity_poly.pdbx_seq_one_letter_code
_entity_poly.pdbx_strand_id
1 'polypeptide(L)'
;MIKSIFLSLALAGTSMMAGAAEVDVANGIQMAQVDYDAYHALLVERCKVLAPESVEALTAAMAQWKQQNAAALVMLRQLYKAQLIQQKRAQKPDTTDADMDAYVAAVLDYLNGNLKERVAGVPADKARASCEGEYANDLLNRPAMDFNVLLKRMTLGR
;
A
#
# COMPACT_ATOMS: atom_id res chain seq x y z
N MET A 1 -13.79 -4.99 -28.29
CA MET A 1 -12.41 -5.47 -28.06
C MET A 1 -11.84 -4.67 -26.89
N ILE A 2 -11.99 -5.19 -25.67
CA ILE A 2 -11.48 -4.54 -24.46
C ILE A 2 -10.04 -5.01 -24.32
N LYS A 3 -9.09 -4.08 -24.47
CA LYS A 3 -7.66 -4.35 -24.22
C LYS A 3 -7.49 -4.61 -22.73
N SER A 4 -7.30 -5.87 -22.37
CA SER A 4 -6.85 -6.31 -21.05
C SER A 4 -5.46 -5.73 -20.77
N ILE A 5 -5.39 -4.67 -19.97
CA ILE A 5 -4.14 -4.20 -19.39
C ILE A 5 -3.83 -5.15 -18.22
N PHE A 6 -2.97 -6.13 -18.49
CA PHE A 6 -2.38 -6.99 -17.47
C PHE A 6 -1.49 -6.13 -16.55
N LEU A 7 -2.04 -5.73 -15.40
CA LEU A 7 -1.26 -5.13 -14.33
C LEU A 7 -0.58 -6.26 -13.53
N SER A 8 0.60 -6.64 -13.99
CA SER A 8 1.46 -7.59 -13.28
C SER A 8 1.94 -6.95 -11.97
N LEU A 9 1.34 -7.33 -10.84
CA LEU A 9 1.91 -7.07 -9.52
C LEU A 9 3.20 -7.91 -9.38
N ALA A 10 4.33 -7.30 -9.74
CA ALA A 10 5.64 -7.78 -9.39
C ALA A 10 5.99 -7.33 -7.95
N LEU A 11 5.32 -7.89 -6.94
CA LEU A 11 5.89 -7.98 -5.59
C LEU A 11 6.76 -9.24 -5.53
N ALA A 12 7.86 -9.23 -6.27
CA ALA A 12 8.95 -10.19 -6.10
C ALA A 12 10.19 -9.69 -6.85
N GLY A 13 11.20 -9.27 -6.09
CA GLY A 13 12.60 -9.24 -6.52
C GLY A 13 12.93 -8.40 -7.75
N THR A 14 13.21 -7.11 -7.54
CA THR A 14 14.14 -6.38 -8.41
C THR A 14 15.15 -5.63 -7.54
N SER A 15 16.23 -6.33 -7.20
CA SER A 15 17.49 -5.71 -6.80
C SER A 15 18.20 -5.20 -8.06
N MET A 16 17.86 -4.00 -8.54
CA MET A 16 18.74 -3.24 -9.45
C MET A 16 18.56 -1.72 -9.28
N MET A 17 19.71 -1.05 -9.17
CA MET A 17 19.99 0.39 -9.27
C MET A 17 19.77 1.23 -8.00
N ALA A 18 20.88 1.42 -7.27
CA ALA A 18 21.15 2.57 -6.43
C ALA A 18 21.32 3.84 -7.29
N GLY A 19 20.22 4.31 -7.86
CA GLY A 19 19.98 5.74 -8.09
C GLY A 19 18.91 6.16 -7.10
N ALA A 20 18.87 7.42 -6.67
CA ALA A 20 17.84 7.90 -5.74
C ALA A 20 16.47 7.38 -6.19
N ALA A 21 15.90 6.43 -5.44
CA ALA A 21 14.60 5.86 -5.74
C ALA A 21 13.60 7.00 -5.58
N GLU A 22 13.33 7.71 -6.67
CA GLU A 22 12.33 8.76 -6.68
C GLU A 22 11.03 8.13 -6.19
N VAL A 23 10.46 8.72 -5.14
CA VAL A 23 9.13 8.35 -4.70
C VAL A 23 8.19 8.67 -5.85
N ASP A 24 7.82 7.64 -6.61
CA ASP A 24 6.75 7.70 -7.60
C ASP A 24 5.46 8.03 -6.85
N VAL A 25 4.98 9.27 -7.02
CA VAL A 25 3.81 9.78 -6.32
C VAL A 25 2.55 8.98 -6.68
N ALA A 26 2.44 8.50 -7.93
CA ALA A 26 1.28 7.74 -8.38
C ALA A 26 1.25 6.33 -7.78
N ASN A 27 2.40 5.66 -7.68
CA ASN A 27 2.49 4.39 -6.98
C ASN A 27 2.34 4.57 -5.45
N GLY A 28 3.00 5.58 -4.89
CA GLY A 28 2.96 5.89 -3.47
C GLY A 28 1.54 6.18 -2.96
N ILE A 29 0.74 6.93 -3.73
CA ILE A 29 -0.64 7.24 -3.32
C ILE A 29 -1.53 5.99 -3.32
N GLN A 30 -1.32 5.05 -4.25
CA GLN A 30 -2.02 3.77 -4.26
C GLN A 30 -1.61 2.91 -3.06
N MET A 31 -0.31 2.85 -2.76
CA MET A 31 0.19 2.15 -1.57
C MET A 31 -0.40 2.73 -0.28
N ALA A 32 -0.56 4.05 -0.18
CA ALA A 32 -1.19 4.70 0.98
C ALA A 32 -2.66 4.28 1.20
N GLN A 33 -3.34 3.77 0.16
CA GLN A 33 -4.71 3.28 0.27
C GLN A 33 -4.80 1.84 0.78
N VAL A 34 -3.68 1.13 0.90
CA VAL A 34 -3.67 -0.23 1.44
C VAL A 34 -4.13 -0.19 2.90
N ASP A 35 -5.01 -1.11 3.27
CA ASP A 35 -5.36 -1.42 4.64
C ASP A 35 -4.19 -2.19 5.29
N TYR A 36 -3.22 -1.43 5.78
CA TYR A 36 -2.04 -1.96 6.44
C TYR A 36 -2.37 -2.72 7.73
N ASP A 37 -3.48 -2.42 8.41
CA ASP A 37 -3.84 -3.16 9.62
C ASP A 37 -4.31 -4.57 9.25
N ALA A 38 -5.19 -4.68 8.25
CA ALA A 38 -5.60 -5.98 7.71
C ALA A 38 -4.42 -6.74 7.09
N TYR A 39 -3.61 -6.07 6.28
CA TYR A 39 -2.45 -6.67 5.63
C TYR A 39 -1.41 -7.16 6.64
N HIS A 40 -1.05 -6.36 7.65
CA HIS A 40 -0.10 -6.76 8.68
C HIS A 40 -0.62 -7.92 9.52
N ALA A 41 -1.91 -7.93 9.89
CA ALA A 41 -2.51 -9.05 10.61
C ALA A 41 -2.40 -10.36 9.80
N LEU A 42 -2.74 -10.32 8.51
CA LEU A 42 -2.63 -11.48 7.61
C LEU A 42 -1.18 -11.95 7.46
N LEU A 43 -0.24 -11.01 7.31
CA LEU A 43 1.18 -11.33 7.19
C LEU A 43 1.71 -11.98 8.47
N VAL A 44 1.34 -11.46 9.64
CA VAL A 44 1.72 -12.03 10.94
C VAL A 44 1.20 -13.45 11.10
N GLU A 45 -0.08 -13.71 10.81
CA GLU A 45 -0.64 -15.07 10.86
C GLU A 45 0.11 -16.04 9.95
N ARG A 46 0.49 -15.58 8.76
CA ARG A 46 1.31 -16.37 7.85
C ARG A 46 2.72 -16.63 8.39
N CYS A 47 3.36 -15.62 8.98
CA CYS A 47 4.72 -15.75 9.51
C CYS A 47 4.81 -16.64 10.76
N LYS A 48 3.75 -16.71 11.59
CA LYS A 48 3.66 -17.68 12.70
C LYS A 48 3.84 -19.12 12.25
N VAL A 49 3.49 -19.44 11.01
CA VAL A 49 3.66 -20.79 10.45
C VAL A 49 5.02 -20.96 9.76
N LEU A 50 5.49 -19.94 9.04
CA LEU A 50 6.65 -20.06 8.15
C LEU A 50 8.01 -19.76 8.81
N ALA A 51 8.02 -18.84 9.78
CA ALA A 51 9.19 -18.31 10.49
C ALA A 51 8.76 -17.72 11.86
N PRO A 52 8.29 -18.55 12.80
CA PRO A 52 7.70 -18.11 14.07
C PRO A 52 8.64 -17.27 14.93
N GLU A 53 9.94 -17.57 14.91
CA GLU A 53 10.99 -16.84 15.63
C GLU A 53 11.13 -15.39 15.16
N SER A 54 10.71 -15.08 13.93
CA SER A 54 10.83 -13.74 13.34
C SER A 54 9.61 -12.83 13.65
N VAL A 55 8.53 -13.39 14.20
CA VAL A 55 7.25 -12.67 14.40
C VAL A 55 7.38 -11.49 15.36
N GLU A 56 8.14 -11.63 16.45
CA GLU A 56 8.32 -10.56 17.43
C GLU A 56 8.98 -9.33 16.78
N ALA A 57 10.12 -9.53 16.12
CA ALA A 57 10.83 -8.46 15.43
C ALA A 57 9.98 -7.81 14.32
N LEU A 58 9.24 -8.62 13.55
CA LEU A 58 8.34 -8.15 12.51
C LEU A 58 7.23 -7.25 13.07
N THR A 59 6.56 -7.68 14.14
CA THR A 59 5.48 -6.91 14.78
C THR A 59 5.99 -5.61 15.40
N ALA A 60 7.18 -5.62 16.00
CA ALA A 60 7.83 -4.41 16.51
C ALA A 60 8.11 -3.39 15.38
N ALA A 61 8.64 -3.85 14.24
CA ALA A 61 8.89 -3.00 13.08
C ALA A 61 7.57 -2.42 12.51
N MET A 62 6.52 -3.24 12.40
CA MET A 62 5.19 -2.78 11.98
C MET A 62 4.61 -1.70 12.92
N ALA A 63 4.76 -1.89 14.23
CA ALA A 63 4.28 -0.93 15.23
C ALA A 63 5.04 0.40 15.15
N GLN A 64 6.38 0.35 15.07
CA GLN A 64 7.22 1.54 14.89
C GLN A 64 6.85 2.28 13.61
N TRP A 65 6.75 1.57 12.49
CA TRP A 65 6.37 2.15 11.21
C TRP A 65 4.98 2.79 11.26
N LYS A 66 4.00 2.13 11.89
CA LYS A 66 2.65 2.67 12.06
C LYS A 66 2.67 3.95 12.87
N GLN A 67 3.43 4.01 13.97
CA GLN A 67 3.56 5.21 14.80
C GLN A 67 4.10 6.40 13.99
N GLN A 68 5.04 6.15 13.08
CA GLN A 68 5.62 7.18 12.21
C GLN A 68 4.66 7.62 11.10
N ASN A 69 3.85 6.71 10.55
CA ASN A 69 3.12 6.95 9.30
C ASN A 69 1.61 7.11 9.43
N ALA A 70 1.00 6.78 10.58
CA ALA A 70 -0.46 6.75 10.73
C ALA A 70 -1.13 8.08 10.37
N ALA A 71 -0.60 9.21 10.85
CA ALA A 71 -1.15 10.53 10.54
C ALA A 71 -1.02 10.88 9.05
N ALA A 72 0.14 10.58 8.44
CA ALA A 72 0.36 10.80 7.02
C ALA A 72 -0.58 9.96 6.15
N LEU A 73 -0.78 8.69 6.50
CA LEU A 73 -1.72 7.79 5.83
C LEU A 73 -3.15 8.32 5.84
N VAL A 74 -3.62 8.85 6.98
CA VAL A 74 -4.96 9.45 7.07
C VAL A 74 -5.08 10.63 6.10
N MET A 75 -4.11 11.53 6.09
CA MET A 75 -4.11 12.69 5.19
C MET A 75 -4.03 12.28 3.72
N LEU A 76 -3.15 11.35 3.37
CA LEU A 76 -3.00 10.84 1.99
C LEU A 76 -4.29 10.18 1.48
N ARG A 77 -4.97 9.40 2.32
CA ARG A 77 -6.27 8.78 1.97
C ARG A 77 -7.35 9.85 1.75
N GLN A 78 -7.38 10.89 2.56
CA GLN A 78 -8.30 12.02 2.36
C GLN A 78 -8.01 12.78 1.07
N LEU A 79 -6.74 13.06 0.77
CA LEU A 79 -6.32 13.70 -0.47
C LEU A 79 -6.70 12.85 -1.69
N TYR A 80 -6.48 11.54 -1.63
CA TYR A 80 -6.86 10.64 -2.71
C TYR A 80 -8.39 10.58 -2.90
N LYS A 81 -9.17 10.50 -1.82
CA LYS A 81 -10.64 10.59 -1.90
C LYS A 81 -11.08 11.90 -2.59
N ALA A 82 -10.50 13.03 -2.19
CA ALA A 82 -10.81 14.32 -2.81
C ALA A 82 -10.46 14.35 -4.31
N GLN A 83 -9.32 13.77 -4.69
CA GLN A 83 -8.91 13.65 -6.09
C GLN A 83 -9.89 12.79 -6.90
N LEU A 84 -10.30 11.62 -6.38
CA LEU A 84 -11.27 10.75 -7.03
C LEU A 84 -12.61 11.46 -7.24
N ILE A 85 -13.06 12.24 -6.24
CA ILE A 85 -14.28 13.04 -6.33
C ILE A 85 -14.14 14.12 -7.41
N GLN A 86 -13.04 14.88 -7.43
CA GLN A 86 -12.82 15.89 -8.45
C GLN A 86 -12.79 15.28 -9.86
N GLN A 87 -12.11 14.15 -10.03
CA GLN A 87 -12.04 13.44 -11.31
C GLN A 87 -13.42 12.99 -11.78
N LYS A 88 -14.24 12.43 -10.88
CA LYS A 88 -15.57 11.94 -11.22
C LYS A 88 -16.52 13.09 -11.58
N ARG A 89 -16.47 14.22 -10.87
CA ARG A 89 -17.25 15.43 -11.21
C ARG A 89 -16.84 16.03 -12.55
N ALA A 90 -15.53 16.05 -12.85
CA ALA A 90 -15.05 16.54 -14.15
C ALA A 90 -15.57 15.68 -15.32
N GLN A 91 -15.77 14.38 -15.11
CA GLN A 91 -16.32 13.47 -16.13
C GLN A 91 -17.85 13.50 -16.19
N LYS A 92 -18.51 13.66 -15.05
CA LYS A 92 -19.98 13.67 -14.91
C LYS A 92 -20.39 14.71 -13.86
N PRO A 93 -20.61 15.97 -14.26
CA PRO A 93 -20.88 17.08 -13.34
C PRO A 93 -22.12 16.87 -12.45
N ASP A 94 -23.14 16.19 -12.96
CA ASP A 94 -24.42 15.95 -12.26
C ASP A 94 -24.41 14.65 -11.41
N THR A 95 -23.23 14.10 -11.10
CA THR A 95 -23.14 12.89 -10.26
C THR A 95 -23.61 13.19 -8.84
N THR A 96 -24.51 12.37 -8.30
CA THR A 96 -25.02 12.52 -6.92
C THR A 96 -23.95 12.14 -5.89
N ASP A 97 -24.03 12.69 -4.67
CA ASP A 97 -23.05 12.34 -3.62
C ASP A 97 -23.05 10.83 -3.29
N ALA A 98 -24.20 10.15 -3.38
CA ALA A 98 -24.29 8.71 -3.19
C ALA A 98 -23.51 7.93 -4.26
N ASP A 99 -23.62 8.33 -5.54
CA ASP A 99 -22.86 7.72 -6.63
C ASP A 99 -21.35 8.00 -6.51
N MET A 100 -20.99 9.15 -5.94
CA MET A 100 -19.59 9.50 -5.66
C MET A 100 -19.00 8.61 -4.58
N ASP A 101 -19.71 8.44 -3.46
CA ASP A 101 -19.26 7.55 -2.38
C ASP A 101 -19.20 6.09 -2.85
N ALA A 102 -20.16 5.63 -3.66
CA ALA A 102 -20.10 4.31 -4.27
C ALA A 102 -18.89 4.15 -5.21
N TYR A 103 -18.56 5.17 -6.00
CA TYR A 103 -17.37 5.17 -6.85
C TYR A 103 -16.08 5.10 -6.02
N VAL A 104 -15.95 5.91 -4.98
CA VAL A 104 -14.79 5.90 -4.09
C VAL A 104 -14.67 4.53 -3.40
N ALA A 105 -15.77 3.99 -2.88
CA ALA A 105 -15.79 2.67 -2.26
C ALA A 105 -15.34 1.58 -3.24
N ALA A 106 -15.83 1.59 -4.49
CA ALA A 106 -15.42 0.62 -5.51
C ALA A 106 -13.93 0.70 -5.86
N VAL A 107 -13.35 1.91 -5.91
CA VAL A 107 -11.91 2.09 -6.14
C VAL A 107 -11.10 1.57 -4.96
N LEU A 108 -11.51 1.85 -3.72
CA LEU A 108 -10.82 1.38 -2.53
C LEU A 108 -10.95 -0.14 -2.34
N ASP A 109 -12.11 -0.71 -2.70
CA ASP A 109 -12.33 -2.16 -2.74
C ASP A 109 -11.45 -2.83 -3.79
N TYR A 110 -11.25 -2.22 -4.96
CA TYR A 110 -10.29 -2.75 -5.94
C TYR A 110 -8.86 -2.84 -5.39
N LEU A 111 -8.44 -1.89 -4.56
CA LEU A 111 -7.10 -1.87 -3.96
C LEU A 111 -6.97 -2.88 -2.82
N ASN A 112 -8.01 -3.05 -2.00
CA ASN A 112 -7.99 -3.84 -0.77
C ASN A 112 -8.76 -5.17 -0.84
N GLY A 113 -9.41 -5.45 -1.95
CA GLY A 113 -10.16 -6.67 -2.19
C GLY A 113 -9.23 -7.88 -2.27
N ASN A 114 -9.71 -9.00 -1.75
CA ASN A 114 -9.00 -10.28 -1.77
C ASN A 114 -7.60 -10.23 -1.13
N LEU A 115 -7.37 -9.35 -0.14
CA LEU A 115 -6.07 -9.24 0.53
C LEU A 115 -5.61 -10.58 1.13
N LYS A 116 -6.55 -11.36 1.70
CA LYS A 116 -6.25 -12.68 2.27
C LYS A 116 -5.73 -13.64 1.20
N GLU A 117 -6.41 -13.73 0.07
CA GLU A 117 -6.04 -14.60 -1.05
C GLU A 117 -4.73 -14.15 -1.68
N ARG A 118 -4.50 -12.83 -1.79
CA ARG A 118 -3.24 -12.24 -2.26
C ARG A 118 -2.08 -12.59 -1.34
N VAL A 119 -2.23 -12.41 -0.03
CA VAL A 119 -1.21 -12.79 0.95
C VAL A 119 -0.98 -14.29 0.93
N ALA A 120 -2.03 -15.11 0.85
CA ALA A 120 -1.93 -16.57 0.76
C ALA A 120 -1.28 -17.07 -0.55
N GLY A 121 -1.50 -16.36 -1.66
CA GLY A 121 -0.97 -16.70 -2.98
C GLY A 121 0.52 -16.45 -3.18
N VAL A 122 1.19 -15.74 -2.26
CA VAL A 122 2.65 -15.57 -2.32
C VAL A 122 3.34 -16.94 -2.13
N PRO A 123 4.32 -17.31 -2.98
CA PRO A 123 5.11 -18.53 -2.79
C PRO A 123 5.76 -18.61 -1.39
N ALA A 124 5.88 -19.81 -0.83
CA ALA A 124 6.32 -20.01 0.56
C ALA A 124 7.77 -19.54 0.81
N ASP A 125 8.67 -19.71 -0.16
CA ASP A 125 10.05 -19.22 -0.14
C ASP A 125 10.11 -17.69 -0.05
N LYS A 126 9.35 -16.99 -0.89
CA LYS A 126 9.27 -15.51 -0.87
C LYS A 126 8.62 -14.99 0.40
N ALA A 127 7.57 -15.66 0.85
CA ALA A 127 6.89 -15.31 2.08
C ALA A 127 7.80 -15.50 3.30
N ARG A 128 8.60 -16.57 3.33
CA ARG A 128 9.58 -16.80 4.39
C ARG A 128 10.63 -15.69 4.43
N ALA A 129 11.23 -15.32 3.30
CA ALA A 129 12.19 -14.22 3.24
C ALA A 129 11.59 -12.88 3.73
N SER A 130 10.33 -12.61 3.36
CA SER A 130 9.58 -11.47 3.88
C SER A 130 9.41 -11.51 5.41
N CYS A 131 9.10 -12.67 5.97
CA CYS A 131 8.95 -12.88 7.42
C CYS A 131 10.29 -12.75 8.16
N GLU A 132 11.39 -13.26 7.60
CA GLU A 132 12.73 -13.31 8.19
C GLU A 132 13.46 -11.95 8.16
N GLY A 133 12.77 -10.88 7.80
CA GLY A 133 13.24 -9.51 8.01
C GLY A 133 13.24 -8.62 6.78
N GLU A 134 13.08 -9.16 5.57
CA GLU A 134 13.02 -8.30 4.36
C GLU A 134 11.89 -7.28 4.44
N TYR A 135 10.70 -7.69 4.88
CA TYR A 135 9.56 -6.77 5.00
C TYR A 135 9.77 -5.75 6.13
N ALA A 136 10.35 -6.16 7.27
CA ALA A 136 10.67 -5.26 8.37
C ALA A 136 11.71 -4.20 7.95
N ASN A 137 12.75 -4.62 7.23
CA ASN A 137 13.73 -3.71 6.66
C ASN A 137 13.08 -2.76 5.64
N ASP A 138 12.21 -3.28 4.78
CA ASP A 138 11.53 -2.47 3.78
C ASP A 138 10.62 -1.41 4.43
N LEU A 139 9.86 -1.77 5.47
CA LEU A 139 9.04 -0.83 6.23
C LEU A 139 9.86 0.33 6.79
N LEU A 140 11.00 0.02 7.40
CA LEU A 140 11.78 1.01 8.16
C LEU A 140 12.73 1.83 7.30
N ASN A 141 13.22 1.26 6.19
CA ASN A 141 14.33 1.84 5.45
C ASN A 141 14.01 2.20 4.00
N ARG A 142 12.90 1.72 3.40
CA ARG A 142 12.57 2.13 2.02
C ARG A 142 11.89 3.50 2.00
N PRO A 143 12.39 4.45 1.19
CA PRO A 143 11.73 5.75 1.04
C PRO A 143 10.27 5.68 0.59
N ALA A 144 9.91 4.65 -0.20
CA ALA A 144 8.54 4.42 -0.65
C ALA A 144 7.57 4.03 0.50
N MET A 145 8.09 3.60 1.65
CA MET A 145 7.31 3.29 2.86
C MET A 145 7.28 4.47 3.85
N ASP A 146 7.98 5.57 3.57
CA ASP A 146 7.86 6.81 4.33
C ASP A 146 6.75 7.68 3.74
N PHE A 147 5.56 7.53 4.30
CA PHE A 147 4.38 8.27 3.87
C PHE A 147 4.42 9.75 4.27
N ASN A 148 5.27 10.15 5.22
CA ASN A 148 5.48 11.58 5.50
C ASN A 148 6.22 12.26 4.36
N VAL A 149 7.19 11.58 3.75
CA VAL A 149 7.89 12.08 2.55
C VAL A 149 6.92 12.19 1.38
N LEU A 150 6.09 11.17 1.14
CA LEU A 150 5.07 11.23 0.09
C LEU A 150 4.09 12.40 0.31
N LEU A 151 3.59 12.57 1.53
CA LEU A 151 2.66 13.64 1.87
C LEU A 151 3.28 15.03 1.62
N LYS A 152 4.53 15.24 2.02
CA LYS A 152 5.26 16.49 1.75
C LYS A 152 5.35 16.76 0.25
N ARG A 153 5.70 15.76 -0.56
CA ARG A 153 5.77 15.91 -2.03
C ARG A 153 4.43 16.30 -2.64
N MET A 154 3.35 15.65 -2.21
CA MET A 154 2.00 15.94 -2.73
C MET A 154 1.47 17.31 -2.33
N THR A 155 1.85 17.82 -1.16
CA THR A 155 1.33 19.09 -0.64
C THR A 155 2.19 20.30 -1.00
N LEU A 156 3.51 20.10 -1.18
CA LEU A 156 4.47 21.19 -1.42
C LEU A 156 5.09 21.16 -2.83
N GLY A 157 4.79 20.15 -3.65
CA GLY A 157 5.26 20.01 -5.03
C GLY A 157 6.77 19.81 -5.19
N ARG A 158 7.47 19.41 -4.12
CA ARG A 158 8.93 19.22 -4.05
C ARG A 158 9.26 17.95 -3.28
#